data_AF-A0A0C9VCU0-F1
#
_entry.id   AF-A0A0C9VCU0-F1
#
_cell.length_a   1.000
_cell.length_b   1.000
_cell.length_c   1.000
_cell.angle_alpha   90.00
_cell.angle_beta   90.00
_cell.angle_gamma   90.00
#
_symmetry.space_group_name_H-M   'P 1'
#
loop_
_entity.id
_entity.type
_entity.pdbx_description
1 polymer ?
#
loop_
_entity_poly.entity_id
_entity_poly.type
_entity_poly.pdbx_seq_one_letter_code
_entity_poly.pdbx_strand_id
1 'polypeptide(L)'
;MDRIRLFRFLTTQEEMNEFTAWASSHPEKKLRDWFSNKEVHLWYIPSLCRHFSKIKPLDWDLSPADNNLNETLHPATNCATGIRLSTVEAIETAKPYDLQVWRDRMALDITCVQKNPHNTIKHRLASNGQRMVRRALKYDEDYRIRDKLNDINGQLAELDEEQRVIAAKKKALREEKKQTSGGKKWKTKVAAPPCLRPETLWRRKMSPLWSAAPR
;
A
#
# COMPACT_ATOMS: atom_id res chain seq x y z
N MET A 1 -15.44 -34.53 -5.61
CA MET A 1 -15.77 -33.52 -4.56
C MET A 1 -15.77 -34.11 -3.15
N ASP A 2 -16.11 -35.39 -2.97
CA ASP A 2 -16.18 -36.00 -1.62
C ASP A 2 -14.85 -36.04 -0.88
N ARG A 3 -13.73 -36.19 -1.59
CA ARG A 3 -12.39 -36.19 -0.99
C ARG A 3 -12.06 -34.86 -0.29
N ILE A 4 -12.57 -33.72 -0.78
CA ILE A 4 -12.37 -32.41 -0.14
C ILE A 4 -13.06 -32.35 1.23
N ARG A 5 -14.24 -32.97 1.37
CA ARG A 5 -14.97 -33.03 2.65
C ARG A 5 -14.19 -33.84 3.70
N LEU A 6 -13.43 -34.83 3.24
CA LEU A 6 -12.61 -35.69 4.09
C LEU A 6 -11.31 -35.04 4.56
N PHE A 7 -10.93 -33.89 3.99
CA PHE A 7 -9.68 -33.18 4.33
C PHE A 7 -9.51 -32.92 5.83
N ARG A 8 -10.58 -32.60 6.56
CA ARG A 8 -10.54 -32.30 8.00
C ARG A 8 -10.27 -33.54 8.88
N PHE A 9 -10.48 -34.73 8.32
CA PHE A 9 -10.41 -35.99 9.03
C PHE A 9 -9.11 -36.77 8.72
N LEU A 10 -8.15 -36.15 8.04
CA LEU A 10 -6.84 -36.75 7.79
C LEU A 10 -6.10 -36.93 9.12
N THR A 11 -5.60 -38.14 9.36
CA THR A 11 -5.05 -38.58 10.65
C THR A 11 -3.57 -38.91 10.57
N THR A 12 -2.97 -38.99 9.39
CA THR A 12 -1.53 -39.27 9.24
C THR A 12 -0.87 -38.32 8.26
N GLN A 13 0.43 -38.09 8.43
CA GLN A 13 1.20 -37.28 7.48
C GLN A 13 1.22 -37.89 6.08
N GLU A 14 1.16 -39.22 5.98
CA GLU A 14 1.07 -39.95 4.71
C GLU A 14 -0.21 -39.61 3.96
N GLU A 15 -1.37 -39.65 4.64
CA GLU A 15 -2.66 -39.24 4.07
C GLU A 15 -2.67 -37.78 3.60
N MET A 16 -2.00 -36.88 4.35
CA MET A 16 -1.85 -35.48 3.96
C MET A 16 -0.97 -35.31 2.71
N ASN A 17 0.10 -36.09 2.60
CA ASN A 17 0.97 -36.08 1.42
C ASN A 17 0.22 -36.60 0.18
N GLU A 18 -0.55 -37.69 0.33
CA GLU A 18 -1.41 -38.20 -0.74
C GLU A 18 -2.47 -37.20 -1.15
N PHE A 19 -3.11 -36.53 -0.19
CA PHE A 19 -4.09 -35.49 -0.45
C PHE A 19 -3.47 -34.31 -1.18
N THR A 20 -2.26 -33.90 -0.78
CA THR A 20 -1.50 -32.82 -1.40
C THR A 20 -1.15 -33.15 -2.85
N ALA A 21 -0.66 -34.35 -3.11
CA ALA A 21 -0.37 -34.82 -4.47
C ALA A 21 -1.63 -34.84 -5.33
N TRP A 22 -2.74 -35.36 -4.80
CA TRP A 22 -4.04 -35.38 -5.48
C TRP A 22 -4.59 -33.97 -5.76
N ALA A 23 -4.49 -33.05 -4.80
CA ALA A 23 -4.98 -31.68 -4.94
C ALA A 23 -4.17 -30.90 -5.98
N SER A 24 -2.85 -31.07 -6.00
CA SER A 24 -1.94 -30.43 -6.94
C SER A 24 -2.08 -30.95 -8.38
N SER A 25 -2.43 -32.23 -8.56
CA SER A 25 -2.64 -32.82 -9.89
C SER A 25 -4.11 -32.78 -10.36
N HIS A 26 -5.02 -32.15 -9.61
CA HIS A 26 -6.45 -32.18 -9.92
C HIS A 26 -6.75 -31.42 -11.23
N PRO A 27 -7.65 -31.91 -12.12
CA PRO A 27 -7.96 -31.24 -13.39
C PRO A 27 -8.50 -29.82 -13.22
N GLU A 28 -9.27 -29.57 -12.16
CA GLU A 28 -9.87 -28.27 -11.87
C GLU A 28 -8.85 -27.26 -11.29
N LYS A 29 -8.60 -26.17 -12.02
CA LYS A 29 -7.68 -25.09 -11.61
C LYS A 29 -8.07 -24.45 -10.27
N LYS A 30 -9.36 -24.25 -10.02
CA LYS A 30 -9.84 -23.65 -8.77
C LYS A 30 -9.43 -24.45 -7.54
N LEU A 31 -9.41 -25.78 -7.64
CA LEU A 31 -9.00 -26.66 -6.56
C LEU A 31 -7.49 -26.57 -6.32
N ARG A 32 -6.69 -26.60 -7.40
CA ARG A 32 -5.24 -26.41 -7.32
C ARG A 32 -4.90 -25.08 -6.66
N ASP A 33 -5.46 -23.98 -7.17
CA ASP A 33 -5.23 -22.63 -6.63
C ASP A 33 -5.69 -22.53 -5.17
N TRP A 34 -6.84 -23.13 -4.83
CA TRP A 34 -7.36 -23.17 -3.46
C TRP A 34 -6.39 -23.86 -2.51
N PHE A 35 -5.84 -25.02 -2.90
CA PHE A 35 -4.93 -25.80 -2.07
C PHE A 35 -3.54 -25.16 -1.97
N SER A 36 -2.98 -24.66 -3.07
CA SER A 36 -1.71 -23.91 -3.06
C SER A 36 -1.77 -22.70 -2.12
N ASN A 37 -2.90 -22.00 -2.05
CA ASN A 37 -3.09 -20.94 -1.07
C ASN A 37 -3.02 -21.45 0.39
N LYS A 38 -3.51 -22.67 0.67
CA LYS A 38 -3.47 -23.24 2.03
C LYS A 38 -2.09 -23.75 2.41
N GLU A 39 -1.35 -24.27 1.45
CA GLU A 39 0.03 -24.74 1.64
C GLU A 39 0.97 -23.60 2.07
N VAL A 40 0.81 -22.41 1.48
CA VAL A 40 1.60 -21.21 1.85
C VAL A 40 1.33 -20.79 3.30
N HIS A 41 0.14 -21.06 3.82
CA HIS A 41 -0.27 -20.70 5.17
C HIS A 41 -0.16 -21.89 6.11
N LEU A 42 1.07 -22.13 6.61
CA LEU A 42 1.41 -23.25 7.52
C LEU A 42 0.47 -23.43 8.73
N TRP A 43 -0.18 -22.35 9.18
CA TRP A 43 -1.13 -22.36 10.30
C TRP A 43 -2.53 -22.91 9.93
N TYR A 44 -2.87 -22.96 8.64
CA TYR A 44 -4.21 -23.29 8.16
C TYR A 44 -4.55 -24.78 8.28
N ILE A 45 -3.60 -25.66 7.97
CA ILE A 45 -3.82 -27.11 8.05
C ILE A 45 -4.00 -27.53 9.53
N PRO A 46 -3.12 -27.12 10.47
CA PRO A 46 -3.31 -27.37 11.90
C PRO A 46 -4.59 -26.78 12.49
N SER A 47 -5.14 -25.70 11.93
CA SER A 47 -6.37 -25.08 12.45
C SER A 47 -7.65 -25.80 12.02
N LEU A 48 -7.58 -26.69 11.03
CA LEU A 48 -8.73 -27.45 10.54
C LEU A 48 -8.65 -28.95 10.84
N CYS A 49 -7.45 -29.49 10.94
CA CYS A 49 -7.23 -30.92 11.11
C CYS A 49 -6.71 -31.22 12.52
N ARG A 50 -7.51 -31.93 13.32
CA ARG A 50 -7.22 -32.28 14.72
C ARG A 50 -5.82 -32.88 14.91
N HIS A 51 -5.43 -33.78 14.01
CA HIS A 51 -4.16 -34.51 14.12
C HIS A 51 -2.92 -33.61 13.96
N PHE A 52 -3.02 -32.57 13.12
CA PHE A 52 -1.90 -31.66 12.86
C PHE A 52 -1.90 -30.43 13.79
N SER A 53 -2.93 -30.29 14.63
CA SER A 53 -3.04 -29.21 15.59
C SER A 53 -2.07 -29.40 16.76
N LYS A 54 -1.54 -28.28 17.28
CA LYS A 54 -0.79 -28.26 18.54
C LYS A 54 -1.69 -28.15 19.78
N ILE A 55 -3.00 -27.99 19.58
CA ILE A 55 -4.00 -27.93 20.66
C ILE A 55 -4.11 -29.32 21.28
N LYS A 56 -4.24 -29.39 22.61
CA LYS A 56 -4.40 -30.68 23.30
C LYS A 56 -5.71 -31.33 22.85
N PRO A 57 -5.77 -32.67 22.70
CA PRO A 57 -6.97 -33.35 22.22
C PRO A 57 -8.24 -32.99 23.02
N LEU A 58 -8.13 -32.92 24.35
CA LEU A 58 -9.25 -32.53 25.21
C LEU A 58 -9.74 -31.10 24.92
N ASP A 59 -8.83 -30.14 24.78
CA ASP A 59 -9.17 -28.75 24.50
C ASP A 59 -9.80 -28.60 23.10
N TRP A 60 -9.34 -29.42 22.14
CA TRP A 60 -9.91 -29.49 20.79
C TRP A 60 -11.33 -30.06 20.81
N ASP A 61 -11.56 -31.14 21.55
CA ASP A 61 -12.86 -31.81 21.62
C ASP A 61 -13.89 -30.99 22.43
N LEU A 62 -13.44 -30.18 23.38
CA LEU A 62 -14.26 -29.22 24.13
C LEU A 62 -14.55 -27.93 23.35
N SER A 63 -13.81 -27.67 22.27
CA SER A 63 -14.05 -26.52 21.41
C SER A 63 -15.28 -26.79 20.54
N PRO A 64 -16.36 -26.00 20.66
CA PRO A 64 -17.58 -26.24 19.90
C PRO A 64 -17.32 -26.15 18.39
N ALA A 65 -17.80 -27.13 17.61
CA ALA A 65 -17.57 -27.20 16.16
C ALA A 65 -18.30 -26.10 15.37
N ASP A 66 -19.24 -25.41 16.03
CA ASP A 66 -20.00 -24.25 15.58
C ASP A 66 -19.31 -22.92 15.91
N ASN A 67 -18.22 -22.92 16.68
CA ASN A 67 -17.47 -21.71 16.96
C ASN A 67 -16.73 -21.26 15.68
N ASN A 68 -17.08 -20.07 15.20
CA ASN A 68 -16.42 -19.47 14.05
C ASN A 68 -14.94 -19.24 14.39
N LEU A 69 -14.02 -19.77 13.59
CA LEU A 69 -12.57 -19.52 13.70
C LEU A 69 -12.25 -18.02 13.73
N ASN A 70 -13.12 -17.19 13.13
CA ASN A 70 -13.00 -15.74 13.16
C ASN A 70 -13.42 -15.12 14.52
N GLU A 71 -14.32 -15.75 15.26
CA GLU A 71 -14.74 -15.29 16.60
C GLU A 71 -13.68 -15.62 17.66
N THR A 72 -12.98 -16.74 17.50
CA THR A 72 -11.82 -17.12 18.34
C THR A 72 -10.56 -16.30 18.06
N LEU A 73 -10.51 -15.52 16.98
CA LEU A 73 -9.47 -14.53 16.72
C LEU A 73 -9.68 -13.20 17.46
N HIS A 74 -10.89 -12.93 17.98
CA HIS A 74 -11.17 -11.72 18.74
C HIS A 74 -10.34 -11.64 20.03
N PRO A 75 -10.22 -12.69 20.88
CA PRO A 75 -9.33 -12.67 22.04
C PRO A 75 -7.86 -12.36 21.70
N ALA A 76 -7.34 -12.93 20.60
CA ALA A 76 -5.96 -12.68 20.17
C ALA A 76 -5.77 -11.24 19.64
N THR A 77 -6.74 -10.74 18.88
CA THR A 77 -6.76 -9.37 18.37
C THR A 77 -6.89 -8.36 19.51
N ASN A 78 -7.76 -8.64 20.48
CA ASN A 78 -7.97 -7.85 21.69
C ASN A 78 -6.70 -7.81 22.57
N CYS A 79 -5.99 -8.94 22.69
CA CYS A 79 -4.70 -8.99 23.37
C CYS A 79 -3.61 -8.16 22.64
N ALA A 80 -3.61 -8.19 21.30
CA ALA A 80 -2.65 -7.45 20.48
C ALA A 80 -2.92 -5.95 20.42
N THR A 81 -4.19 -5.52 20.45
CA THR A 81 -4.60 -4.10 20.44
C THR A 81 -4.61 -3.48 21.84
N GLY A 82 -4.27 -4.25 22.89
CA GLY A 82 -4.23 -3.80 24.28
C GLY A 82 -5.60 -3.72 24.96
N ILE A 83 -6.67 -4.12 24.28
CA ILE A 83 -8.03 -4.23 24.81
C ILE A 83 -8.14 -5.58 25.52
N ARG A 84 -7.44 -5.72 26.65
CA ARG A 84 -7.40 -6.96 27.44
C ARG A 84 -8.68 -7.17 28.27
N LEU A 85 -9.85 -6.97 27.67
CA LEU A 85 -11.11 -7.27 28.32
C LEU A 85 -11.38 -8.77 28.21
N SER A 86 -11.77 -9.38 29.32
CA SER A 86 -12.38 -10.70 29.27
C SER A 86 -13.67 -10.64 28.43
N THR A 87 -14.10 -11.77 27.87
CA THR A 87 -15.33 -11.82 27.05
C THR A 87 -16.54 -11.24 27.78
N VAL A 88 -16.65 -11.49 29.08
CA VAL A 88 -17.74 -10.98 29.92
C VAL A 88 -17.66 -9.45 30.04
N GLU A 89 -16.48 -8.90 30.34
CA GLU A 89 -16.28 -7.45 30.42
C GLU A 89 -16.52 -6.75 29.07
N ALA A 90 -16.15 -7.40 27.96
CA ALA A 90 -16.43 -6.89 26.62
C ALA A 90 -17.96 -6.81 26.36
N ILE A 91 -18.71 -7.84 26.77
CA ILE A 91 -20.18 -7.84 26.67
C ILE A 91 -20.78 -6.75 27.56
N GLU A 92 -20.29 -6.62 28.80
CA GLU A 92 -20.79 -5.62 29.73
C GLU A 92 -20.49 -4.18 29.29
N THR A 93 -19.31 -3.94 28.71
CA THR A 93 -18.92 -2.62 28.17
C THR A 93 -19.70 -2.25 26.90
N ALA A 94 -20.12 -3.23 26.09
CA ALA A 94 -20.96 -3.01 24.92
C ALA A 94 -22.43 -2.72 25.27
N LYS A 95 -22.94 -3.29 26.37
CA LYS A 95 -24.36 -3.19 26.78
C LYS A 95 -24.93 -1.76 26.85
N PRO A 96 -24.24 -0.74 27.42
CA PRO A 96 -24.75 0.63 27.42
C PRO A 96 -24.93 1.20 26.01
N TYR A 97 -24.02 0.88 25.09
CA TYR A 97 -24.09 1.30 23.70
C TYR A 97 -25.28 0.64 22.99
N ASP A 98 -25.47 -0.67 23.17
CA ASP A 98 -26.60 -1.40 22.58
C ASP A 98 -27.95 -0.87 23.07
N LEU A 99 -28.05 -0.58 24.38
CA LEU A 99 -29.24 0.06 24.95
C LEU A 99 -29.49 1.45 24.37
N GLN A 100 -28.43 2.22 24.11
CA GLN A 100 -28.57 3.52 23.47
C GLN A 100 -29.07 3.38 22.03
N VAL A 101 -28.51 2.46 21.24
CA VAL A 101 -28.94 2.19 19.87
C VAL A 101 -30.40 1.72 19.83
N TRP A 102 -30.80 0.85 20.76
CA TRP A 102 -32.18 0.40 20.88
C TRP A 102 -33.15 1.57 21.17
N ARG A 103 -32.81 2.43 22.15
CA ARG A 103 -33.61 3.63 22.45
C ARG A 103 -33.72 4.57 21.25
N ASP A 104 -32.61 4.79 20.55
CA ASP A 104 -32.57 5.64 19.37
C ASP A 104 -33.48 5.11 18.25
N ARG A 105 -33.54 3.79 18.07
CA ARG A 105 -34.45 3.14 17.10
C ARG A 105 -35.91 3.25 17.51
N MET A 106 -36.23 3.02 18.78
CA MET A 106 -37.60 3.19 19.28
C MET A 106 -38.07 4.64 19.12
N ALA A 107 -37.21 5.61 19.44
CA ALA A 107 -37.53 7.02 19.23
C ALA A 107 -37.71 7.35 17.74
N LEU A 108 -36.90 6.76 16.85
CA LEU A 108 -37.05 6.91 15.41
C LEU A 108 -38.40 6.34 14.93
N ASP A 109 -38.81 5.17 15.42
CA ASP A 109 -40.07 4.55 14.99
C ASP A 109 -41.30 5.38 15.43
N ILE A 110 -41.23 6.03 16.60
CA ILE A 110 -42.32 6.88 17.12
C ILE A 110 -42.33 8.25 16.43
N THR A 111 -41.17 8.91 16.34
CA THR A 111 -41.07 10.30 15.90
C THR A 111 -40.82 10.45 14.40
N CYS A 112 -40.42 9.37 13.73
CA CYS A 112 -39.88 9.36 12.36
C CYS A 112 -38.65 10.28 12.17
N VAL A 113 -38.02 10.75 13.25
CA VAL A 113 -36.83 11.62 13.21
C VAL A 113 -35.58 10.82 13.57
N GLN A 114 -34.62 10.79 12.66
CA GLN A 114 -33.33 10.13 12.90
C GLN A 114 -32.48 10.96 13.87
N LYS A 115 -31.87 10.29 14.86
CA LYS A 115 -30.93 10.91 15.80
C LYS A 115 -29.79 11.65 15.11
N ASN A 116 -29.28 11.11 14.00
CA ASN A 116 -28.32 11.81 13.15
C ASN A 116 -29.04 12.40 11.92
N PRO A 117 -29.39 13.69 11.93
CA PRO A 117 -30.06 14.34 10.80
C PRO A 117 -29.16 14.37 9.55
N HIS A 118 -27.84 14.15 9.70
CA HIS A 118 -26.87 14.16 8.61
C HIS A 118 -26.68 12.80 7.91
N ASN A 119 -27.51 11.79 8.22
CA ASN A 119 -27.49 10.48 7.55
C ASN A 119 -28.74 10.20 6.69
N THR A 120 -29.48 11.25 6.34
CA THR A 120 -30.58 11.14 5.38
C THR A 120 -30.05 10.81 3.97
N ILE A 121 -30.93 10.28 3.13
CA ILE A 121 -30.62 9.99 1.71
C ILE A 121 -30.07 11.24 1.02
N LYS A 122 -30.62 12.43 1.30
CA LYS A 122 -30.15 13.70 0.75
C LYS A 122 -28.69 13.98 1.10
N HIS A 123 -28.30 13.82 2.36
CA HIS A 123 -26.91 14.02 2.78
C HIS A 123 -25.96 12.98 2.16
N ARG A 124 -26.39 11.72 2.05
CA ARG A 124 -25.60 10.67 1.37
C ARG A 124 -25.39 10.99 -0.10
N LEU A 125 -26.44 11.42 -0.81
CA LEU A 125 -26.35 11.83 -2.21
C LEU A 125 -25.46 13.06 -2.39
N ALA A 126 -25.59 14.09 -1.55
CA ALA A 126 -24.73 15.26 -1.58
C ALA A 126 -23.24 14.92 -1.33
N SER A 127 -22.97 14.08 -0.32
CA SER A 127 -21.62 13.61 0.00
C SER A 127 -21.03 12.74 -1.12
N ASN A 128 -21.84 11.89 -1.76
CA ASN A 128 -21.46 11.13 -2.94
C ASN A 128 -21.10 12.07 -4.12
N GLY A 129 -21.94 13.08 -4.37
CA GLY A 129 -21.67 14.10 -5.39
C GLY A 129 -20.35 14.83 -5.14
N GLN A 130 -20.12 15.27 -3.90
CA GLN A 130 -18.85 15.90 -3.52
C GLN A 130 -17.64 14.96 -3.70
N ARG A 131 -17.78 13.67 -3.39
CA ARG A 131 -16.72 12.68 -3.64
C ARG A 131 -16.41 12.55 -5.13
N MET A 132 -17.43 12.55 -6.00
CA MET A 132 -17.24 12.50 -7.45
C MET A 132 -16.54 13.75 -7.97
N VAL A 133 -16.99 14.94 -7.55
CA VAL A 133 -16.35 16.23 -7.92
C VAL A 133 -14.88 16.25 -7.48
N ARG A 134 -14.56 15.84 -6.25
CA ARG A 134 -13.17 15.78 -5.78
C ARG A 134 -12.30 14.81 -6.59
N ARG A 135 -12.86 13.66 -7.01
CA ARG A 135 -12.14 12.72 -7.88
C ARG A 135 -11.86 13.32 -9.26
N ALA A 136 -12.83 14.02 -9.83
CA ALA A 136 -12.66 14.70 -11.12
C ALA A 136 -11.58 15.80 -11.02
N LEU A 137 -11.64 16.66 -9.99
CA LEU A 137 -10.63 17.70 -9.78
C LEU A 137 -9.22 17.13 -9.60
N LYS A 138 -9.09 16.04 -8.82
CA LYS A 138 -7.80 15.36 -8.65
C LYS A 138 -7.30 14.76 -9.98
N TYR A 139 -8.18 14.18 -10.77
CA TYR A 139 -7.83 13.63 -12.07
C TYR A 139 -7.31 14.73 -13.03
N ASP A 140 -7.96 15.89 -13.05
CA ASP A 140 -7.53 17.05 -13.84
C ASP A 140 -6.17 17.59 -13.37
N GLU A 141 -5.94 17.63 -12.05
CA GLU A 141 -4.65 18.01 -11.48
C GLU A 141 -3.55 17.01 -11.87
N ASP A 142 -3.79 15.71 -11.71
CA ASP A 142 -2.87 14.65 -12.12
C ASP A 142 -2.57 14.72 -13.63
N TYR A 143 -3.58 15.02 -14.46
CA TYR A 143 -3.40 15.21 -15.90
C TYR A 143 -2.45 16.38 -16.19
N ARG A 144 -2.66 17.54 -15.56
CA ARG A 144 -1.78 18.71 -15.72
C ARG A 144 -0.35 18.44 -15.27
N ILE A 145 -0.18 17.65 -14.21
CA ILE A 145 1.15 17.24 -13.73
C ILE A 145 1.84 16.34 -14.76
N ARG A 146 1.12 15.34 -15.31
CA ARG A 146 1.66 14.46 -16.35
C ARG A 146 2.06 15.21 -17.61
N ASP A 147 1.23 16.17 -18.03
CA ASP A 147 1.50 17.00 -19.20
C ASP A 147 2.81 17.80 -19.02
N LYS A 148 2.99 18.44 -17.85
CA LYS A 148 4.24 19.13 -17.51
C LYS A 148 5.45 18.19 -17.44
N LEU A 149 5.28 16.99 -16.90
CA LEU A 149 6.36 16.00 -16.86
C LEU A 149 6.77 15.56 -18.27
N ASN A 150 5.81 15.39 -19.18
CA ASN A 150 6.09 15.06 -20.57
C ASN A 150 6.85 16.19 -21.28
N ASP A 151 6.46 17.44 -21.05
CA ASP A 151 7.17 18.61 -21.60
C ASP A 151 8.63 18.68 -21.10
N ILE A 152 8.85 18.52 -19.79
CA ILE A 152 10.20 18.48 -19.20
C ILE A 152 11.03 17.32 -19.78
N ASN A 153 10.43 16.14 -19.92
CA ASN A 153 11.11 14.99 -20.53
C ASN A 153 11.47 15.25 -22.00
N GLY A 154 10.61 15.97 -22.75
CA GLY A 154 10.92 16.43 -24.10
C GLY A 154 12.13 17.35 -24.13
N GLN A 155 12.16 18.37 -23.28
CA GLN A 155 13.29 19.31 -23.17
C GLN A 155 14.59 18.60 -22.76
N LEU A 156 14.54 17.62 -21.87
CA LEU A 156 15.70 16.81 -21.50
C LEU A 156 16.22 15.99 -22.69
N ALA A 157 15.33 15.39 -23.47
CA ALA A 157 15.70 14.63 -24.65
C ALA A 157 16.37 15.52 -25.72
N GLU A 158 15.87 16.75 -25.91
CA GLU A 158 16.50 17.75 -26.80
C GLU A 158 17.91 18.12 -26.33
N LEU A 159 18.06 18.44 -25.03
CA LEU A 159 19.38 18.77 -24.45
C LEU A 159 20.37 17.61 -24.54
N ASP A 160 19.92 16.37 -24.35
CA ASP A 160 20.76 15.18 -24.49
C ASP A 160 21.25 15.00 -25.94
N GLU A 161 20.42 15.30 -26.93
CA GLU A 161 20.82 15.26 -28.34
C GLU A 161 21.80 16.38 -28.68
N GLU A 162 21.59 17.60 -28.16
CA GLU A 162 22.56 18.69 -28.29
C GLU A 162 23.92 18.31 -27.67
N GLN A 163 23.92 17.69 -26.49
CA GLN A 163 25.14 17.20 -25.85
C GLN A 163 25.87 16.18 -26.72
N ARG A 164 25.14 15.26 -27.37
CA ARG A 164 25.74 14.28 -28.30
C ARG A 164 26.38 14.97 -29.50
N VAL A 165 25.72 15.97 -30.09
CA VAL A 165 26.26 16.75 -31.21
C VAL A 165 27.52 17.51 -30.78
N ILE A 166 27.49 18.16 -29.61
CA ILE A 166 28.66 18.87 -29.05
C ILE A 166 29.81 17.91 -28.76
N ALA A 167 29.52 16.73 -28.20
CA ALA A 167 30.52 15.70 -27.93
C ALA A 167 31.17 15.17 -29.22
N ALA A 168 30.38 14.96 -30.28
CA ALA A 168 30.87 14.57 -31.60
C ALA A 168 31.78 15.65 -32.20
N LYS A 169 31.36 16.92 -32.18
CA LYS A 169 32.20 18.06 -32.60
C LYS A 169 33.50 18.16 -31.81
N LYS A 170 33.42 18.00 -30.48
CA LYS A 170 34.60 18.01 -29.60
C LYS A 170 35.57 16.86 -29.91
N LYS A 171 35.06 15.68 -30.27
CA LYS A 171 35.88 14.55 -30.70
C LYS A 171 36.58 14.85 -32.02
N ALA A 172 35.86 15.37 -33.02
CA ALA A 172 36.43 15.76 -34.30
C ALA A 172 37.55 16.81 -34.16
N LEU A 173 37.34 17.87 -33.39
CA LEU A 173 38.36 18.90 -33.12
C LEU A 173 39.60 18.35 -32.38
N ARG A 174 39.42 17.34 -31.52
CA ARG A 174 40.56 16.66 -30.87
C ARG A 174 41.37 15.83 -31.87
N GLU A 175 40.70 15.15 -32.79
CA GLU A 175 41.33 14.39 -33.88
C GLU A 175 42.14 15.33 -34.78
N GLU A 176 41.53 16.44 -35.22
CA GLU A 176 42.16 17.47 -36.05
C GLU A 176 43.39 18.07 -35.36
N LYS A 177 43.27 18.43 -34.07
CA LYS A 177 44.39 18.90 -33.24
C LYS A 177 45.51 17.86 -33.14
N LYS A 178 45.17 16.57 -33.01
CA LYS A 178 46.16 15.49 -32.93
C LYS A 178 46.92 15.35 -34.25
N GLN A 179 46.23 15.47 -35.39
CA GLN A 179 46.86 15.45 -36.71
C GLN A 179 47.76 16.66 -36.95
N THR A 180 47.29 17.89 -36.64
CA THR A 180 48.09 19.11 -36.82
C THR A 180 49.29 19.20 -35.89
N SER A 181 49.19 18.68 -34.67
CA SER A 181 50.31 18.72 -33.71
C SER A 181 51.34 17.60 -33.88
N GLY A 182 51.09 16.62 -34.77
CA GLY A 182 51.96 15.46 -34.98
C GLY A 182 52.24 14.66 -33.69
N GLY A 183 51.34 14.72 -32.69
CA GLY A 183 51.51 14.10 -31.39
C GLY A 183 52.40 14.83 -30.38
N LYS A 184 53.01 15.98 -30.73
CA LYS A 184 53.84 16.77 -29.81
C LYS A 184 52.97 17.72 -28.97
N LYS A 185 53.20 17.76 -27.64
CA LYS A 185 52.55 18.74 -26.74
C LYS A 185 53.23 20.10 -26.88
N TRP A 186 52.65 20.99 -27.68
CA TRP A 186 53.04 22.40 -27.73
C TRP A 186 52.28 23.20 -26.67
N LYS A 187 53.00 23.95 -25.82
CA LYS A 187 52.39 24.90 -24.87
C LYS A 187 51.99 26.17 -25.62
N THR A 188 50.77 26.21 -26.14
CA THR A 188 50.16 27.45 -26.62
C THR A 188 49.63 28.25 -25.44
N LYS A 189 50.07 29.51 -25.30
CA LYS A 189 49.45 30.47 -24.37
C LYS A 189 48.08 30.83 -24.94
N VAL A 190 47.04 30.14 -24.49
CA VAL A 190 45.66 30.58 -24.77
C VAL A 190 45.45 31.84 -23.97
N ALA A 191 45.18 32.97 -24.65
CA ALA A 191 44.76 34.19 -23.97
C ALA A 191 43.49 33.89 -23.18
N ALA A 192 43.50 34.20 -21.88
CA ALA A 192 42.31 34.05 -21.06
C ALA A 192 41.16 34.82 -21.73
N PRO A 193 39.94 34.25 -21.80
CA PRO A 193 38.80 35.00 -22.30
C PRO A 193 38.65 36.28 -21.47
N PRO A 194 38.15 37.39 -22.03
CA PRO A 194 37.90 38.60 -21.25
C PRO A 194 37.03 38.20 -20.08
N CYS A 195 37.57 38.35 -18.86
CA CYS A 195 36.78 38.23 -17.66
C CYS A 195 35.59 39.19 -17.82
N LEU A 196 34.38 38.66 -17.90
CA LEU A 196 33.21 39.46 -17.58
C LEU A 196 33.43 39.94 -16.16
N ARG A 197 33.70 41.23 -16.01
CA ARG A 197 33.89 41.90 -14.73
C ARG A 197 32.72 41.50 -13.81
N PRO A 198 32.98 41.04 -12.59
CA PRO A 198 31.93 40.96 -11.58
C PRO A 198 31.68 42.37 -11.03
N GLU A 199 31.10 43.25 -11.85
CA GLU A 199 30.43 44.44 -11.34
C GLU A 199 28.99 44.05 -11.00
N THR A 200 28.65 44.18 -9.72
CA THR A 200 27.34 43.98 -9.07
C THR A 200 27.03 42.62 -8.40
N LEU A 201 27.89 42.09 -7.53
CA LEU A 201 27.44 41.06 -6.55
C LEU A 201 28.02 41.19 -5.12
N TRP A 202 28.43 42.40 -4.73
CA TRP A 202 28.71 42.74 -3.33
C TRP A 202 27.76 43.83 -2.81
N ARG A 203 26.45 43.57 -2.81
CA ARG A 203 25.53 44.28 -1.88
C ARG A 203 24.21 43.54 -1.66
N ARG A 204 24.25 42.43 -0.92
CA ARG A 204 23.19 42.15 0.06
C ARG A 204 23.80 41.36 1.21
N LYS A 205 24.11 42.09 2.27
CA LYS A 205 24.40 41.54 3.59
C LYS A 205 23.32 40.50 3.90
N MET A 206 23.76 39.31 4.30
CA MET A 206 22.92 38.39 5.06
C MET A 206 22.37 39.13 6.28
N SER A 207 21.07 39.33 6.33
CA SER A 207 20.33 39.49 7.58
C SER A 207 19.79 38.11 7.95
N PRO A 208 20.12 37.54 9.13
CA PRO A 208 19.45 36.34 9.61
C PRO A 208 18.09 36.76 10.19
N LEU A 209 17.01 36.57 9.43
CA LEU A 209 15.66 36.64 9.97
C LEU A 209 15.33 35.28 10.58
N TRP A 210 15.66 35.13 11.87
CA TRP A 210 14.89 34.29 12.77
C TRP A 210 13.57 35.01 13.03
N SER A 211 12.48 34.56 12.39
CA SER A 211 11.13 34.95 12.81
C SER A 211 10.58 33.86 13.72
N ALA A 212 10.44 34.22 14.99
CA ALA A 212 9.70 33.50 15.99
C ALA A 212 8.25 33.23 15.54
N ALA A 213 7.77 32.04 15.87
CA ALA A 213 6.35 31.70 15.82
C ALA A 213 5.56 32.50 16.87
N PRO A 214 4.38 33.03 16.55
CA PRO A 214 3.45 33.51 17.57
C PRO A 214 2.61 32.35 18.13
N ARG A 215 2.33 32.46 19.44
CA ARG A 215 1.33 31.69 20.17
C ARG A 215 -0.08 32.09 19.77
#